data_AF-A0A7S0FXA1-F1
#
_entry.id   AF-A0A7S0FXA1-F1
#
_cell.length_a   1.000
_cell.length_b   1.000
_cell.length_c   1.000
_cell.angle_alpha   90.00
_cell.angle_beta   90.00
_cell.angle_gamma   90.00
#
_symmetry.space_group_name_H-M   'P 1'
#
loop_
_entity.id
_entity.type
_entity.pdbx_description
1 polymer ?
#
loop_
_entity_poly.entity_id
_entity_poly.type
_entity_poly.pdbx_seq_one_letter_code
_entity_poly.pdbx_strand_id
1 'polypeptide(L)'
;AQRTRLETNVVTFGAALTACARGRQWDGVWALAREMQRNGLVPNAVTCSVIIEVCRKSGRWKLAVDLLEGEQRGGLVPADANAVACNAAIGACERGGQWARSLQLVEKMRRRLLNPSAITDNAVICACQGGGAWLRVMALLHEAATRWGPGALDPLMYGTAMEACEQGCQRACA
;
A
#
# COMPACT_ATOMS: atom_id res chain seq x y z
N ALA A 1 -36.75 1.55 -22.27
CA ALA A 1 -35.67 1.08 -21.37
C ALA A 1 -35.46 2.11 -20.27
N GLN A 2 -36.13 1.93 -19.13
CA GLN A 2 -35.96 2.78 -17.95
C GLN A 2 -34.58 2.52 -17.36
N ARG A 3 -33.65 3.48 -17.50
CA ARG A 3 -32.51 3.58 -16.59
C ARG A 3 -33.09 4.01 -15.24
N THR A 4 -33.38 3.04 -14.39
CA THR A 4 -33.70 3.31 -12.99
C THR A 4 -32.56 4.16 -12.42
N ARG A 5 -32.87 5.41 -12.09
CA ARG A 5 -32.07 6.21 -11.16
C ARG A 5 -32.15 5.51 -9.81
N LEU A 6 -31.43 4.39 -9.68
CA LEU A 6 -31.09 3.85 -8.37
C LEU A 6 -30.32 4.97 -7.69
N GLU A 7 -30.87 5.50 -6.60
CA GLU A 7 -30.13 6.40 -5.72
C GLU A 7 -28.84 5.66 -5.36
N THR A 8 -27.74 6.03 -6.01
CA THR A 8 -26.48 5.32 -5.95
C THR A 8 -25.87 5.56 -4.58
N ASN A 9 -26.33 4.81 -3.60
CA ASN A 9 -25.85 4.89 -2.23
C ASN A 9 -24.46 4.26 -2.11
N VAL A 10 -23.73 4.62 -1.05
CA VAL A 10 -22.37 4.13 -0.76
C VAL A 10 -22.27 2.60 -0.79
N VAL A 11 -23.35 1.90 -0.43
CA VAL A 11 -23.44 0.42 -0.46
C VAL A 11 -23.38 -0.14 -1.88
N THR A 12 -24.09 0.48 -2.83
CA THR A 12 -24.12 0.08 -4.24
C THR A 12 -22.76 0.26 -4.90
N PHE A 13 -22.09 1.38 -4.63
CA PHE A 13 -20.72 1.61 -5.10
C PHE A 13 -19.73 0.62 -4.47
N GLY A 14 -19.83 0.34 -3.16
CA GLY A 14 -18.99 -0.64 -2.49
C GLY A 14 -19.11 -2.05 -3.09
N ALA A 15 -20.34 -2.48 -3.41
CA ALA A 15 -20.58 -3.75 -4.08
C ALA A 15 -20.00 -3.79 -5.50
N ALA A 16 -20.22 -2.74 -6.29
CA ALA A 16 -19.69 -2.63 -7.65
C ALA A 16 -18.15 -2.61 -7.66
N LEU A 17 -17.53 -1.85 -6.75
CA LEU A 17 -16.08 -1.81 -6.58
C LEU A 17 -15.53 -3.19 -6.21
N THR A 18 -16.19 -3.90 -5.29
CA THR A 18 -15.78 -5.26 -4.89
C THR A 18 -15.88 -6.24 -6.07
N ALA A 19 -16.94 -6.15 -6.87
CA ALA A 19 -17.12 -6.98 -8.06
C ALA A 19 -16.03 -6.70 -9.11
N CYS A 20 -15.77 -5.42 -9.43
CA CYS A 20 -14.71 -5.03 -10.36
C CYS A 20 -13.31 -5.45 -9.85
N ALA A 21 -13.06 -5.33 -8.55
CA ALA A 21 -11.81 -5.77 -7.92
C ALA A 21 -11.61 -7.29 -8.06
N ARG A 22 -12.66 -8.08 -7.84
CA ARG A 22 -12.62 -9.55 -8.04
C ARG A 22 -12.44 -9.92 -9.51
N GLY A 23 -13.07 -9.17 -10.41
CA GLY A 23 -12.91 -9.33 -11.86
C GLY A 23 -11.57 -8.83 -12.41
N ARG A 24 -10.65 -8.35 -11.55
CA ARG A 24 -9.38 -7.70 -11.96
C ARG A 24 -9.56 -6.52 -12.93
N GLN A 25 -10.75 -5.92 -12.93
CA GLN A 25 -11.09 -4.77 -13.77
C GLN A 25 -10.66 -3.47 -13.06
N TRP A 26 -9.35 -3.25 -12.98
CA TRP A 26 -8.77 -2.15 -12.22
C TRP A 26 -9.26 -0.79 -12.71
N ASP A 27 -9.39 -0.59 -14.02
CA ASP A 27 -9.85 0.68 -14.59
C ASP A 27 -11.33 0.95 -14.26
N GLY A 28 -12.15 -0.10 -14.15
CA GLY A 28 -13.55 0.00 -13.71
C GLY A 28 -13.66 0.42 -12.24
N VAL A 29 -12.79 -0.11 -11.37
CA VAL A 29 -12.70 0.31 -9.97
C VAL A 29 -12.41 1.81 -9.87
N TRP A 30 -11.50 2.32 -10.70
CA TRP A 30 -11.15 3.73 -10.71
C TRP A 30 -12.25 4.65 -11.26
N ALA A 31 -12.94 4.21 -12.31
CA ALA A 31 -14.06 4.96 -12.86
C ALA A 31 -15.16 5.14 -11.79
N LEU A 32 -15.49 4.06 -11.08
CA LEU A 32 -16.46 4.05 -9.99
C LEU A 32 -16.02 4.89 -8.79
N ALA A 33 -14.75 4.83 -8.40
CA ALA A 33 -14.22 5.63 -7.29
C ALA A 33 -14.29 7.15 -7.58
N ARG A 34 -13.97 7.56 -8.83
CA ARG A 34 -14.09 8.96 -9.25
C ARG A 34 -15.55 9.42 -9.34
N GLU A 35 -16.45 8.55 -9.79
CA GLU A 35 -17.87 8.85 -9.85
C GLU A 35 -18.46 9.04 -8.45
N MET A 36 -18.06 8.20 -7.49
CA MET A 36 -18.44 8.34 -6.09
C MET A 36 -17.95 9.68 -5.50
N GLN A 37 -16.72 10.08 -5.81
CA GLN A 37 -16.16 11.38 -5.40
C GLN A 37 -16.90 12.57 -6.04
N ARG A 38 -17.25 12.48 -7.34
CA ARG A 38 -18.02 13.51 -8.05
C ARG A 38 -19.43 13.69 -7.48
N ASN A 39 -20.03 12.60 -7.00
CA ASN A 39 -21.33 12.62 -6.33
C ASN A 39 -21.24 13.10 -4.87
N GLY A 40 -20.07 13.50 -4.40
CA GLY A 40 -19.85 13.96 -3.01
C GLY A 40 -20.02 12.85 -1.98
N LEU A 41 -19.97 11.58 -2.40
CA LEU A 41 -20.17 10.44 -1.52
C LEU A 41 -18.84 10.08 -0.85
N VAL A 42 -18.85 10.09 0.48
CA VAL A 42 -17.69 9.68 1.29
C VAL A 42 -17.59 8.16 1.26
N PRO A 43 -16.45 7.59 0.83
CA PRO A 43 -16.21 6.16 0.90
C PRO A 43 -16.25 5.66 2.34
N ASN A 44 -16.91 4.52 2.53
CA ASN A 44 -16.81 3.79 3.79
C ASN A 44 -15.51 2.96 3.85
N ALA A 45 -15.21 2.43 5.04
CA ALA A 45 -14.02 1.59 5.28
C ALA A 45 -13.92 0.39 4.32
N VAL A 46 -15.06 -0.20 3.93
CA VAL A 46 -15.14 -1.32 2.97
C VAL A 46 -14.66 -0.87 1.59
N THR A 47 -15.17 0.25 1.09
CA THR A 47 -14.81 0.80 -0.21
C THR A 47 -13.32 1.15 -0.27
N CYS A 48 -12.81 1.77 0.80
CA CYS A 48 -11.39 2.08 0.92
C CYS A 48 -10.55 0.80 0.84
N SER A 49 -10.91 -0.22 1.63
CA SER A 49 -10.19 -1.51 1.66
C SER A 49 -10.14 -2.18 0.29
N VAL A 50 -11.22 -2.06 -0.50
CA VAL A 50 -11.25 -2.58 -1.88
C VAL A 50 -10.30 -1.81 -2.79
N ILE A 51 -10.33 -0.47 -2.77
CA ILE A 51 -9.43 0.37 -3.59
C ILE A 51 -7.97 0.10 -3.23
N ILE A 52 -7.68 0.00 -1.94
CA ILE A 52 -6.40 -0.36 -1.33
C ILE A 52 -5.91 -1.73 -1.83
N GLU A 53 -6.75 -2.76 -1.79
CA GLU A 53 -6.39 -4.11 -2.26
C GLU A 53 -6.19 -4.15 -3.78
N VAL A 54 -6.98 -3.39 -4.53
CA VAL A 54 -6.82 -3.20 -5.98
C VAL A 54 -5.49 -2.53 -6.29
N CYS A 55 -5.13 -1.47 -5.57
CA CYS A 55 -3.83 -0.80 -5.68
C CYS A 55 -2.68 -1.78 -5.45
N ARG A 56 -2.76 -2.57 -4.37
CA ARG A 56 -1.77 -3.58 -4.04
C ARG A 56 -1.65 -4.62 -5.15
N LYS A 57 -2.76 -5.20 -5.62
CA LYS A 57 -2.77 -6.26 -6.65
C LYS A 57 -2.43 -5.79 -8.05
N SER A 58 -2.77 -4.56 -8.40
CA SER A 58 -2.50 -3.98 -9.73
C SER A 58 -1.08 -3.40 -9.86
N GLY A 59 -0.33 -3.27 -8.75
CA GLY A 59 1.01 -2.66 -8.75
C GLY A 59 1.02 -1.18 -9.11
N ARG A 60 -0.15 -0.53 -9.20
CA ARG A 60 -0.30 0.89 -9.55
C ARG A 60 -0.04 1.78 -8.33
N TRP A 61 1.20 1.75 -7.85
CA TRP A 61 1.65 2.46 -6.64
C TRP A 61 1.39 3.97 -6.68
N LYS A 62 1.51 4.63 -7.85
CA LYS A 62 1.28 6.09 -7.98
C LYS A 62 -0.11 6.47 -7.50
N LEU A 63 -1.12 5.74 -7.98
CA LEU A 63 -2.51 5.97 -7.62
C LEU A 63 -2.77 5.65 -6.15
N ALA A 64 -2.12 4.62 -5.60
CA ALA A 64 -2.23 4.26 -4.19
C ALA A 64 -1.71 5.37 -3.27
N VAL A 65 -0.57 5.96 -3.64
CA VAL A 65 0.06 7.05 -2.88
C VAL A 65 -0.72 8.35 -3.06
N ASP A 66 -1.16 8.67 -4.27
CA ASP A 66 -1.99 9.86 -4.54
C ASP A 66 -3.31 9.79 -3.75
N LEU A 67 -3.89 8.60 -3.56
CA LEU A 67 -5.10 8.42 -2.76
C LEU A 67 -4.86 8.65 -1.26
N LEU A 68 -3.69 8.25 -0.74
CA LEU A 68 -3.25 8.50 0.64
C LEU A 68 -2.78 9.95 0.90
N GLU A 69 -2.27 10.62 -0.13
CA GLU A 69 -1.80 12.01 -0.04
C GLU A 69 -2.94 13.00 -0.31
N GLY A 70 -3.91 12.62 -1.15
CA GLY A 70 -5.14 13.35 -1.41
C GLY A 70 -6.03 13.56 -0.18
N GLU A 71 -5.76 12.85 0.92
CA GLU A 71 -6.40 13.03 2.23
C GLU A 71 -6.37 14.50 2.72
N GLN A 72 -5.32 15.26 2.39
CA GLN A 72 -5.23 16.69 2.75
C GLN A 72 -6.17 17.62 1.95
N ARG A 73 -6.80 17.14 0.89
CA ARG A 73 -7.68 17.93 -0.01
C ARG A 73 -9.12 17.41 -0.09
N GLY A 74 -9.55 16.57 0.86
CA GLY A 74 -10.85 15.89 0.83
C GLY A 74 -10.76 14.48 0.23
N GLY A 75 -9.71 13.74 0.61
CA GLY A 75 -9.44 12.41 0.10
C GLY A 75 -10.47 11.36 0.52
N LEU A 76 -10.41 10.23 -0.16
CA LEU A 76 -11.35 9.11 -0.07
C LEU A 76 -11.11 8.21 1.17
N VAL A 77 -10.07 8.45 1.98
CA VAL A 77 -9.68 7.55 3.07
C VAL A 77 -10.08 8.15 4.41
N PRO A 78 -10.92 7.44 5.22
CA PRO A 78 -11.22 7.81 6.60
C PRO A 78 -9.97 7.85 7.47
N ALA A 79 -9.90 8.78 8.43
CA ALA A 79 -8.74 8.96 9.32
C ALA A 79 -8.35 7.67 10.08
N ASP A 80 -9.35 6.83 10.37
CA ASP A 80 -9.30 5.51 11.02
C ASP A 80 -8.76 4.39 10.12
N ALA A 81 -8.85 4.52 8.79
CA ALA A 81 -8.34 3.54 7.83
C ALA A 81 -6.85 3.72 7.49
N ASN A 82 -6.18 4.69 8.10
CA ASN A 82 -4.84 5.11 7.68
C ASN A 82 -3.76 4.02 7.81
N ALA A 83 -3.80 3.15 8.82
CA ALA A 83 -2.78 2.09 8.96
C ALA A 83 -2.90 1.01 7.87
N VAL A 84 -4.13 0.55 7.60
CA VAL A 84 -4.41 -0.45 6.55
C VAL A 84 -4.11 0.14 5.17
N ALA A 85 -4.47 1.40 4.96
CA ALA A 85 -4.19 2.12 3.72
C ALA A 85 -2.69 2.30 3.46
N CYS A 86 -1.93 2.72 4.47
CA CYS A 86 -0.47 2.82 4.40
C CYS A 86 0.15 1.47 4.05
N ASN A 87 -0.22 0.39 4.74
CA ASN A 87 0.33 -0.94 4.49
C ASN A 87 0.09 -1.43 3.06
N ALA A 88 -1.09 -1.19 2.51
CA ALA A 88 -1.38 -1.59 1.14
C ALA A 88 -0.67 -0.72 0.09
N ALA A 89 -0.53 0.58 0.34
CA ALA A 89 0.25 1.45 -0.54
C ALA A 89 1.74 1.09 -0.50
N ILE A 90 2.26 0.70 0.66
CA ILE A 90 3.60 0.14 0.82
C ILE A 90 3.73 -1.16 0.02
N GLY A 91 2.79 -2.10 0.14
CA GLY A 91 2.78 -3.32 -0.67
C GLY A 91 2.57 -3.08 -2.18
N ALA A 92 1.90 -1.99 -2.57
CA ALA A 92 1.84 -1.56 -3.96
C ALA A 92 3.19 -1.00 -4.43
N CYS A 93 3.89 -0.25 -3.58
CA CYS A 93 5.24 0.26 -3.85
C CYS A 93 6.26 -0.87 -3.97
N GLU A 94 6.15 -1.91 -3.14
CA GLU A 94 6.93 -3.15 -3.22
C GLU A 94 6.82 -3.77 -4.62
N ARG A 95 5.60 -4.05 -5.08
CA ARG A 95 5.37 -4.59 -6.43
C ARG A 95 5.76 -3.64 -7.56
N GLY A 96 5.72 -2.34 -7.30
CA GLY A 96 6.14 -1.30 -8.24
C GLY A 96 7.64 -1.02 -8.24
N GLY A 97 8.44 -1.71 -7.41
CA GLY A 97 9.88 -1.46 -7.25
C GLY A 97 10.22 -0.08 -6.66
N GLN A 98 9.26 0.60 -6.04
CA GLN A 98 9.42 1.97 -5.54
C GLN A 98 9.82 2.01 -4.06
N TRP A 99 11.01 1.51 -3.76
CA TRP A 99 11.53 1.45 -2.39
C TRP A 99 11.66 2.82 -1.70
N ALA A 100 11.96 3.88 -2.46
CA ALA A 100 12.07 5.22 -1.89
C ALA A 100 10.71 5.75 -1.40
N ARG A 101 9.62 5.45 -2.13
CA ARG A 101 8.25 5.81 -1.75
C ARG A 101 7.75 4.96 -0.59
N SER A 102 8.07 3.65 -0.55
CA SER A 102 7.67 2.80 0.58
C SER A 102 8.27 3.29 1.91
N LEU A 103 9.54 3.73 1.90
CA LEU A 103 10.19 4.35 3.06
C LEU A 103 9.50 5.65 3.51
N GLN A 104 9.15 6.53 2.56
CA GLN A 104 8.44 7.76 2.87
C GLN A 104 7.07 7.49 3.51
N LEU A 105 6.36 6.45 3.05
CA LEU A 105 5.08 6.04 3.62
C LEU A 105 5.22 5.52 5.06
N VAL A 106 6.25 4.73 5.37
CA VAL A 106 6.53 4.28 6.74
C VAL A 106 6.83 5.47 7.66
N GLU A 107 7.65 6.41 7.20
CA GLU A 107 7.96 7.61 7.95
C GLU A 107 6.69 8.46 8.20
N LYS A 108 5.83 8.59 7.19
CA LYS A 108 4.52 9.24 7.33
C LYS A 108 3.61 8.51 8.33
N MET A 109 3.65 7.17 8.34
CA MET A 109 2.92 6.35 9.29
C MET A 109 3.41 6.61 10.73
N ARG A 110 4.73 6.62 10.95
CA ARG A 110 5.36 6.96 12.23
C ARG A 110 4.96 8.36 12.72
N ARG A 111 5.01 9.37 11.84
CA ARG A 111 4.62 10.77 12.16
C ARG A 111 3.14 10.91 12.53
N ARG A 112 2.29 10.05 12.00
CA ARG A 112 0.86 10.00 12.33
C ARG A 112 0.56 9.16 13.59
N LEU A 113 1.59 8.78 14.35
CA LEU A 113 1.48 7.90 15.52
C LEU A 113 0.83 6.55 15.20
N LEU A 114 0.92 6.11 13.94
CA LEU A 114 0.51 4.79 13.51
C LEU A 114 1.71 3.87 13.61
N ASN A 115 1.59 2.80 14.40
CA ASN A 115 2.69 1.85 14.58
C ASN A 115 2.84 0.97 13.33
N PRO A 116 3.97 1.04 12.60
CA PRO A 116 4.24 0.12 11.50
C PRO A 116 4.31 -1.29 12.06
N SER A 117 3.56 -2.25 11.51
CA SER A 117 3.57 -3.65 11.96
C SER A 117 4.68 -4.46 11.28
N ALA A 118 4.92 -5.69 11.73
CA ALA A 118 5.85 -6.63 11.07
C ALA A 118 5.57 -6.80 9.55
N ILE A 119 4.29 -6.78 9.15
CA ILE A 119 3.87 -6.82 7.73
C ILE A 119 4.39 -5.58 6.97
N THR A 120 4.40 -4.43 7.63
CA THR A 120 4.87 -3.16 7.06
C THR A 120 6.37 -3.22 6.82
N ASP A 121 7.12 -3.66 7.83
CA ASP A 121 8.57 -3.76 7.76
C ASP A 121 9.02 -4.77 6.70
N ASN A 122 8.36 -5.93 6.63
CA ASN A 122 8.64 -6.95 5.61
C ASN A 122 8.41 -6.39 4.19
N ALA A 123 7.26 -5.74 3.94
CA ALA A 123 6.96 -5.15 2.62
C ALA A 123 7.99 -4.08 2.21
N VAL A 124 8.52 -3.29 3.14
CA VAL A 124 9.52 -2.25 2.86
C VAL A 124 10.90 -2.87 2.60
N ILE A 125 11.26 -3.91 3.34
CA ILE A 125 12.49 -4.68 3.12
C ILE A 125 12.47 -5.33 1.74
N CYS A 126 11.39 -6.00 1.36
CA CYS A 126 11.20 -6.57 0.03
C CYS A 126 11.27 -5.50 -1.07
N ALA A 127 10.64 -4.33 -0.85
CA ALA A 127 10.74 -3.22 -1.79
C ALA A 127 12.20 -2.76 -1.97
N CYS A 128 12.95 -2.61 -0.88
CA CYS A 128 14.35 -2.19 -0.89
C CYS A 128 15.28 -3.23 -1.53
N GLN A 129 15.00 -4.52 -1.35
CA GLN A 129 15.71 -5.62 -2.00
C GLN A 129 15.51 -5.58 -3.52
N GLY A 130 14.27 -5.51 -4.00
CA GLY A 130 13.98 -5.33 -5.44
C GLY A 130 14.53 -4.02 -6.03
N GLY A 131 14.70 -2.99 -5.19
CA GLY A 131 15.32 -1.71 -5.53
C GLY A 131 16.85 -1.68 -5.56
N GLY A 132 17.51 -2.74 -5.09
CA GLY A 132 18.97 -2.81 -4.95
C GLY A 132 19.55 -1.94 -3.83
N ALA A 133 18.72 -1.50 -2.88
CA ALA A 133 19.12 -0.66 -1.76
C ALA A 133 19.54 -1.49 -0.53
N TRP A 134 20.52 -2.37 -0.70
CA TRP A 134 20.92 -3.37 0.31
C TRP A 134 21.36 -2.79 1.66
N LEU A 135 22.05 -1.65 1.68
CA LEU A 135 22.42 -0.95 2.92
C LEU A 135 21.19 -0.54 3.74
N ARG A 136 20.11 -0.12 3.06
CA ARG A 136 18.85 0.22 3.72
C ARG A 136 18.12 -1.02 4.21
N VAL A 137 18.19 -2.12 3.47
CA VAL A 137 17.64 -3.41 3.92
C VAL A 137 18.25 -3.81 5.28
N MET A 138 19.58 -3.71 5.42
CA MET A 138 20.26 -4.06 6.68
C MET A 138 19.89 -3.12 7.83
N ALA A 139 19.82 -1.81 7.57
CA ALA A 139 19.39 -0.83 8.57
C ALA A 139 17.95 -1.10 9.05
N LEU A 140 17.03 -1.35 8.11
CA LEU A 140 15.63 -1.65 8.42
C LEU A 140 15.47 -2.97 9.18
N LEU A 141 16.23 -4.00 8.81
CA LEU A 141 16.22 -5.28 9.51
C LEU A 141 16.67 -5.12 10.97
N HIS A 142 17.72 -4.33 11.20
CA HIS A 142 18.19 -4.02 12.55
C HIS A 142 17.17 -3.19 13.36
N GLU A 143 16.56 -2.17 12.75
CA GLU A 143 15.47 -1.41 13.37
C GLU A 143 14.24 -2.29 13.70
N ALA A 144 13.91 -3.25 12.85
CA ALA A 144 12.82 -4.18 13.09
C ALA A 144 13.16 -5.20 14.18
N ALA A 145 14.40 -5.71 14.22
CA ALA A 145 14.89 -6.62 15.26
C ALA A 145 14.87 -5.96 16.65
N THR A 146 15.27 -4.69 16.74
CA THR A 146 15.30 -3.94 18.01
C THR A 146 13.89 -3.58 18.49
N ARG A 147 12.94 -3.33 17.57
CA ARG A 147 11.55 -2.98 17.90
C ARG A 147 10.67 -4.17 18.28
N TRP A 148 10.80 -5.29 17.58
CA TRP A 148 9.91 -6.45 17.75
C TRP A 148 10.59 -7.67 18.41
N GLY A 149 11.91 -7.60 18.59
CA GLY A 149 12.73 -8.74 18.99
C GLY A 149 13.07 -9.66 17.81
N PRO A 150 14.17 -10.42 17.90
CA PRO A 150 14.66 -11.27 16.80
C PRO A 150 13.69 -12.40 16.41
N GLY A 151 12.78 -12.80 17.30
CA GLY A 151 11.78 -13.86 17.04
C GLY A 151 10.52 -13.38 16.29
N ALA A 152 10.34 -12.07 16.12
CA ALA A 152 9.22 -11.51 15.35
C ALA A 152 9.58 -11.25 13.89
N LEU A 153 10.86 -11.32 13.54
CA LEU A 153 11.33 -11.31 12.15
C LEU A 153 11.07 -12.69 11.55
N ASP A 154 10.34 -12.74 10.45
CA ASP A 154 10.14 -13.99 9.75
C ASP A 154 11.43 -14.42 9.02
N PRO A 155 11.60 -15.73 8.72
CA PRO A 155 12.76 -16.21 7.97
C PRO A 155 12.92 -15.56 6.59
N LEU A 156 11.82 -15.05 6.01
CA LEU A 156 11.81 -14.38 4.72
C LEU A 156 12.53 -13.03 4.77
N MET A 157 12.43 -12.29 5.88
CA MET A 157 13.14 -11.03 6.11
C MET A 157 14.66 -11.22 6.18
N TYR A 158 15.14 -12.28 6.84
CA TYR A 158 16.56 -12.61 6.85
C TYR A 158 17.05 -13.09 5.47
N GLY A 159 16.26 -13.93 4.78
CA GLY A 159 16.57 -14.39 3.43
C GLY A 159 16.69 -13.24 2.42
N THR A 160 15.72 -12.30 2.45
CA THR A 160 15.76 -11.10 1.61
C THR A 160 16.93 -10.18 1.95
N ALA A 161 17.33 -10.08 3.22
CA ALA A 161 18.53 -9.34 3.60
C ALA A 161 19.83 -9.99 3.10
N MET A 162 19.95 -11.32 3.19
CA MET A 162 21.10 -12.07 2.66
C MET A 162 21.22 -11.90 1.14
N GLU A 163 20.11 -12.06 0.42
CA GLU A 163 20.07 -11.94 -1.04
C GLU A 163 20.36 -10.50 -1.50
N ALA A 164 19.86 -9.50 -0.76
CA ALA A 164 20.22 -8.11 -1.00
C ALA A 164 21.73 -7.84 -0.79
N CYS A 165 22.35 -8.45 0.24
CA CYS A 165 23.79 -8.33 0.47
C CYS A 165 24.61 -8.95 -0.66
N GLU A 166 24.19 -10.11 -1.16
CA GLU A 166 24.85 -10.78 -2.29
C GLU A 166 24.81 -9.92 -3.55
N GLN A 167 23.64 -9.34 -3.88
CA GLN A 167 23.49 -8.41 -4.99
C GLN A 167 24.31 -7.11 -4.79
N GLY A 168 24.43 -6.64 -3.55
CA GLY A 168 25.25 -5.49 -3.20
C GLY A 168 26.75 -5.73 -3.40
N CYS A 169 27.23 -6.92 -3.02
CA CYS A 169 28.62 -7.34 -3.20
C CYS A 169 28.99 -7.44 -4.69
N GLN A 170 28.13 -8.07 -5.50
CA GLN A 170 28.33 -8.18 -6.95
C GLN A 170 28.40 -6.82 -7.65
N ARG A 171 27.63 -5.83 -7.18
CA ARG A 171 27.64 -4.46 -7.73
C ARG A 171 28.80 -3.60 -7.25
N ALA A 172 29.37 -3.88 -6.09
CA ALA A 172 30.53 -3.17 -5.57
C ALA A 172 31.86 -3.65 -6.19
N CYS A 173 31.88 -4.89 -6.71
CA CYS A 173 33.03 -5.49 -7.37
C CYS A 173 33.06 -5.28 -8.90
N ALA A 174 31.99 -4.75 -9.50
CA ALA A 174 31.89 -4.44 -10.94
C ALA A 174 32.21 -2.97 -11.22
#